data_AF-R7BFA2-F1
#
_entry.id   AF-R7BFA2-F1
#
_cell.length_a   1.000
_cell.length_b   1.000
_cell.length_c   1.000
_cell.angle_alpha   90.00
_cell.angle_beta   90.00
_cell.angle_gamma   90.00
#
_symmetry.space_group_name_H-M   'P 1'
#
loop_
_entity.id
_entity.type
_entity.pdbx_description
1 polymer ?
#
loop_
_entity_poly.entity_id
_entity_poly.type
_entity_poly.pdbx_seq_one_letter_code
_entity_poly.pdbx_strand_id
1 'polypeptide(L)'
;MVYCITEMGVYEADTLEHLKKKVGLDLKKEDFKFFGPDQVINLTARDVDFIQDRKQLSSIMFHNFFRKDPRPTIFFLLQMSIIAINLIMSINIYNIFKGFIESFGAM
;
A
#
# COMPACT_ATOMS: atom_id res chain seq x y z
N MET A 1 8.35 7.22 34.72
CA MET A 1 7.00 7.00 34.13
C MET A 1 6.78 8.02 33.01
N VAL A 2 5.82 7.76 32.10
CA VAL A 2 5.49 8.68 31.01
C VAL A 2 4.08 9.21 31.18
N TYR A 3 3.94 10.53 31.17
CA TYR A 3 2.69 11.25 31.35
C TYR A 3 2.35 12.06 30.10
N CYS A 4 1.10 11.94 29.66
CA CYS A 4 0.52 12.76 28.61
C CYS A 4 -0.66 13.55 29.21
N ILE A 5 -0.51 14.86 29.25
CA ILE A 5 -1.54 15.78 29.70
C ILE A 5 -2.22 16.31 28.45
N THR A 6 -3.52 16.05 28.31
CA THR A 6 -4.37 16.65 27.28
C THR A 6 -5.48 17.45 27.94
N GLU A 7 -6.16 18.30 27.18
CA GLU A 7 -7.34 19.04 27.68
C GLU A 7 -8.48 18.10 28.12
N MET A 8 -8.48 16.85 27.65
CA MET A 8 -9.49 15.84 28.02
C MET A 8 -9.13 15.08 29.31
N GLY A 9 -7.87 15.11 29.74
CA GLY A 9 -7.42 14.38 30.92
C GLY A 9 -5.93 14.02 30.90
N VAL A 10 -5.50 13.36 31.97
CA VAL A 10 -4.11 12.92 32.16
C VAL A 10 -4.02 11.41 31.92
N TYR A 11 -3.10 11.01 31.05
CA TYR A 11 -2.82 9.61 30.73
C TYR A 11 -1.42 9.24 31.22
N GLU A 12 -1.32 8.11 31.93
CA GLU A 12 -0.07 7.58 32.44
C GLU A 12 0.24 6.19 31.86
N ALA A 13 1.53 5.91 31.66
CA ALA A 13 2.04 4.61 31.27
C ALA A 13 3.50 4.39 31.68
N ASP A 14 3.88 3.12 31.82
CA ASP A 14 5.25 2.72 32.16
C ASP A 14 6.22 2.89 30.97
N THR A 15 5.71 2.71 29.74
CA THR A 15 6.48 2.85 28.51
C THR A 15 5.76 3.73 27.50
N LEU A 16 6.54 4.35 26.61
CA LEU A 16 6.01 5.20 25.55
C LEU A 16 5.06 4.44 24.61
N GLU A 17 5.33 3.17 24.31
CA GLU A 17 4.48 2.37 23.43
C GLU A 17 3.09 2.12 24.05
N HIS A 18 3.04 1.86 25.36
CA HIS A 18 1.77 1.73 26.07
C HIS A 18 0.99 3.05 26.08
N LEU A 19 1.67 4.19 26.21
CA LEU A 19 1.05 5.51 26.13
C LEU A 19 0.47 5.79 24.74
N LYS A 20 1.24 5.53 23.68
CA LYS A 20 0.78 5.67 22.28
C LYS A 20 -0.47 4.85 22.00
N LYS A 21 -0.52 3.63 22.54
CA LYS A 21 -1.70 2.74 22.38
C LYS A 21 -2.92 3.24 23.15
N LYS A 22 -2.73 3.80 24.36
CA LYS A 22 -3.82 4.39 25.16
C LYS A 22 -4.37 5.67 24.55
N VAL A 23 -3.50 6.57 24.10
CA VAL A 23 -3.87 7.89 23.58
C VAL A 23 -4.21 7.85 22.08
N GLY A 24 -3.77 6.82 21.36
CA GLY A 24 -4.02 6.66 19.92
C GLY A 24 -3.18 7.56 19.01
N LEU A 25 -2.30 8.39 19.60
CA LEU A 25 -1.46 9.38 18.94
C LEU A 25 -0.03 8.86 18.77
N ASP A 26 0.60 9.23 17.65
CA ASP A 26 2.00 8.90 17.39
C ASP A 26 2.94 9.96 17.98
N LEU A 27 3.24 9.82 19.27
CA LEU A 27 4.07 10.75 20.04
C LEU A 27 5.56 10.49 19.82
N LYS A 28 6.37 11.51 19.56
CA LYS A 28 7.82 11.35 19.47
C LYS A 28 8.48 11.61 20.81
N LYS A 29 9.57 10.89 21.11
CA LYS A 29 10.38 11.09 22.33
C LYS A 29 10.95 12.50 22.44
N GLU A 30 11.16 13.16 21.30
CA GLU A 30 11.68 14.52 21.18
C GLU A 30 10.76 15.58 21.81
N ASP A 31 9.44 15.32 21.83
CA ASP A 31 8.44 16.29 22.29
C ASP A 31 8.18 16.21 23.81
N PHE A 32 8.82 15.25 24.50
CA PHE A 32 8.66 15.08 25.94
C PHE A 32 9.63 15.97 26.72
N LYS A 33 9.10 16.65 27.74
CA LYS A 33 9.91 17.35 28.74
C LYS A 33 10.27 16.37 29.85
N PHE A 34 11.54 16.37 30.24
CA PHE A 34 12.03 15.55 31.34
C PHE A 34 11.90 16.34 32.65
N PHE A 35 11.19 15.76 33.61
CA PHE A 35 11.13 16.22 34.99
C PHE A 35 11.74 15.13 35.87
N GLY A 36 13.06 15.19 36.06
CA GLY A 36 13.79 14.14 36.77
C GLY A 36 13.74 12.81 36.01
N PRO A 37 13.33 11.69 36.65
CA PRO A 37 13.17 10.39 35.98
C PRO A 37 11.89 10.28 35.13
N ASP A 38 10.99 11.26 35.20
CA ASP A 38 9.69 11.23 34.53
C ASP A 38 9.66 12.05 33.25
N GLN A 39 8.91 11.56 32.26
CA GLN A 39 8.71 12.20 30.96
C GLN A 39 7.29 12.73 30.87
N VAL A 40 7.13 14.03 30.63
CA VAL A 40 5.83 14.69 30.58
C VAL A 40 5.67 15.42 29.25
N ILE A 41 4.55 15.18 28.57
CA ILE A 41 4.13 15.94 27.40
C ILE A 41 2.80 16.63 27.69
N ASN A 42 2.69 17.88 27.29
CA ASN A 42 1.43 18.64 27.34
C ASN A 42 0.98 18.88 25.90
N LEU A 43 -0.20 18.39 25.55
CA LEU A 43 -0.78 18.50 24.22
C LEU A 43 -2.05 19.33 24.29
N THR A 44 -2.11 20.42 23.53
CA THR A 44 -3.35 21.18 23.32
C THR A 44 -4.24 20.47 22.30
N ALA A 45 -5.52 20.84 22.24
CA ALA A 45 -6.44 20.24 21.25
C ALA A 45 -5.92 20.36 19.80
N ARG A 46 -5.27 21.48 19.46
CA ARG A 46 -4.69 21.68 18.11
C ARG A 46 -3.52 20.74 17.81
N ASP A 47 -2.71 20.43 18.82
CA ASP A 47 -1.57 19.53 18.66
C ASP A 47 -2.04 18.08 18.45
N VAL A 48 -3.11 17.70 19.14
CA VAL A 48 -3.78 16.41 18.97
C VAL A 48 -4.31 16.27 17.54
N ASP A 49 -5.04 17.28 17.05
CA ASP A 49 -5.58 17.30 15.68
C ASP A 49 -4.46 17.20 14.64
N PHE A 50 -3.37 17.95 14.82
CA PHE A 50 -2.23 17.91 13.90
C PHE A 50 -1.55 16.53 13.83
N ILE A 51 -1.35 15.88 14.98
CA ILE A 51 -0.76 14.54 15.03
C ILE A 51 -1.70 13.50 14.39
N GLN A 52 -3.01 13.66 14.61
CA GLN A 52 -4.03 12.79 14.02
C GLN A 52 -4.11 12.96 12.49
N ASP A 53 -4.09 14.20 12.00
CA ASP A 53 -4.08 14.51 10.56
C ASP A 53 -2.82 13.97 9.88
N ARG A 54 -1.65 14.12 10.50
CA ARG A 54 -0.40 13.55 9.99
C ARG A 54 -0.47 12.03 9.87
N LYS A 55 -1.06 11.35 10.86
CA LYS A 55 -1.27 9.90 10.84
C LYS A 55 -2.20 9.51 9.69
N GLN A 56 -3.30 10.23 9.49
CA GLN A 56 -4.22 10.00 8.37
C GLN A 56 -3.55 10.21 7.01
N LEU A 57 -2.86 11.33 6.82
CA LEU A 57 -2.14 11.64 5.57
C LEU A 57 -1.09 10.57 5.23
N SER A 58 -0.34 10.10 6.23
CA SER A 58 0.63 9.02 6.02
C SER A 58 -0.04 7.71 5.58
N SER A 59 -1.17 7.34 6.19
CA SER A 59 -1.91 6.12 5.86
C SER A 59 -2.48 6.15 4.43
N ILE A 60 -2.96 7.32 3.99
CA ILE A 60 -3.49 7.52 2.63
C ILE A 60 -2.36 7.39 1.60
N MET A 61 -1.19 7.97 1.88
CA MET A 61 -0.04 7.88 0.98
C MET A 61 0.48 6.44 0.86
N PHE A 62 0.59 5.70 1.97
CA PHE A 62 0.96 4.28 1.92
C PHE A 62 -0.07 3.43 1.20
N HIS A 63 -1.37 3.65 1.44
CA HIS A 63 -2.43 2.93 0.75
C HIS A 63 -2.38 3.14 -0.77
N ASN A 64 -2.14 4.39 -1.20
CA ASN A 64 -2.02 4.71 -2.63
C ASN A 64 -0.70 4.25 -3.25
N PHE A 65 0.40 4.21 -2.48
CA PHE A 65 1.70 3.71 -2.94
C PHE A 65 1.67 2.19 -3.22
N PHE A 66 0.93 1.43 -2.41
CA PHE A 66 0.78 -0.02 -2.59
C PHE A 66 -0.43 -0.42 -3.42
N ARG A 67 -1.16 0.54 -3.98
CA ARG A 67 -2.28 0.24 -4.87
C ARG A 67 -1.71 -0.33 -6.17
N LYS A 68 -1.57 -1.66 -6.19
CA LYS A 68 -1.03 -2.44 -7.30
C LYS A 68 -1.77 -2.05 -8.57
N ASP A 69 -1.11 -1.27 -9.42
CA ASP A 69 -1.67 -0.83 -10.69
C ASP A 69 -1.99 -2.08 -11.52
N PRO A 70 -3.26 -2.38 -11.85
CA PRO A 70 -3.62 -3.60 -12.56
C PRO A 70 -3.28 -3.51 -14.06
N ARG A 71 -2.95 -2.31 -14.54
CA ARG A 71 -2.73 -1.99 -15.96
C ARG A 71 -1.64 -2.89 -16.59
N PRO A 72 -0.43 -3.06 -15.99
CA PRO A 72 0.60 -3.90 -16.59
C PRO A 72 0.17 -5.37 -16.70
N THR A 73 -0.58 -5.88 -15.73
CA THR A 73 -1.09 -7.26 -15.75
C THR A 73 -2.15 -7.44 -16.85
N ILE A 74 -3.05 -6.47 -17.03
CA ILE A 74 -4.08 -6.50 -18.08
C ILE A 74 -3.44 -6.41 -19.47
N PHE A 75 -2.47 -5.51 -19.67
CA PHE A 75 -1.75 -5.40 -20.95
C PHE A 75 -0.98 -6.68 -21.28
N PHE A 76 -0.33 -7.30 -20.29
CA PHE A 76 0.35 -8.57 -20.47
C PHE A 76 -0.59 -9.69 -20.92
N LEU A 77 -1.76 -9.82 -20.27
CA LEU A 77 -2.77 -10.83 -20.64
C LEU A 77 -3.33 -10.62 -22.05
N LEU A 78 -3.59 -9.36 -22.42
CA LEU A 78 -4.02 -9.00 -23.78
C LEU A 78 -2.96 -9.41 -24.81
N GLN A 79 -1.69 -9.09 -24.54
CA GLN A 79 -0.60 -9.38 -25.47
C GLN A 79 -0.37 -10.88 -25.66
N MET A 80 -0.44 -11.66 -24.57
CA MET A 80 -0.37 -13.12 -24.65
C MET A 80 -1.53 -13.72 -25.46
N SER A 81 -2.74 -13.17 -25.31
CA SER A 81 -3.92 -13.61 -26.05
C SER A 81 -3.76 -13.36 -27.55
N ILE A 82 -3.25 -12.19 -27.93
CA ILE A 82 -3.00 -11.83 -29.34
C ILE A 82 -1.94 -12.76 -29.97
N ILE A 83 -0.86 -13.06 -29.24
CA ILE A 83 0.19 -13.97 -29.72
C ILE A 83 -0.38 -15.39 -29.94
N ALA A 84 -1.18 -15.89 -28.99
CA ALA A 84 -1.79 -17.21 -29.09
C ALA A 84 -2.72 -17.33 -30.30
N ILE A 85 -3.56 -16.32 -30.55
CA ILE A 85 -4.47 -16.30 -31.72
C ILE A 85 -3.67 -16.29 -33.02
N ASN A 86 -2.62 -15.47 -33.11
CA ASN A 86 -1.77 -15.41 -34.31
C ASN A 86 -1.07 -16.75 -34.59
N LEU A 87 -0.62 -17.44 -33.56
CA LEU A 87 0.00 -18.76 -33.70
C LEU A 87 -1.00 -19.80 -34.25
N ILE A 88 -2.21 -19.84 -33.68
CA ILE A 88 -3.28 -20.76 -34.13
C ILE A 88 -3.65 -20.47 -35.59
N MET A 89 -3.82 -19.20 -35.94
CA MET A 89 -4.12 -18.79 -37.32
C MET A 89 -3.00 -19.20 -38.29
N SER A 90 -1.74 -19.01 -37.91
CA SER A 90 -0.58 -19.40 -38.73
C SER A 90 -0.52 -20.90 -38.98
N ILE A 91 -0.78 -21.72 -37.95
CA ILE A 91 -0.84 -23.18 -38.06
C ILE A 91 -1.98 -23.61 -38.98
N ASN A 92 -3.17 -23.01 -38.83
CA ASN A 92 -4.31 -23.32 -39.69
C ASN A 92 -4.04 -22.98 -41.15
N ILE A 93 -3.44 -21.82 -41.42
CA ILE A 93 -3.05 -21.41 -42.78
C ILE A 93 -2.04 -22.40 -43.38
N TYR A 94 -1.03 -22.80 -42.60
CA TYR A 94 -0.06 -23.80 -43.03
C TYR A 94 -0.72 -25.14 -43.39
N ASN A 95 -1.64 -25.62 -42.56
CA ASN A 95 -2.35 -26.87 -42.80
C ASN A 95 -3.23 -26.81 -44.07
N ILE A 96 -3.91 -25.69 -44.30
CA ILE A 96 -4.70 -25.47 -45.52
C ILE A 96 -3.79 -25.48 -46.75
N PHE A 97 -2.65 -24.79 -46.69
CA PHE A 97 -1.70 -24.73 -47.80
C PHE A 97 -1.06 -26.09 -48.08
N LYS A 98 -0.69 -26.85 -47.04
CA LYS A 98 -0.18 -28.22 -47.17
C LYS A 98 -1.21 -29.14 -47.85
N GLY A 99 -2.46 -29.11 -47.40
CA GLY A 99 -3.54 -29.90 -48.00
C GLY A 99 -3.82 -29.53 -49.46
N PHE A 100 -3.70 -28.23 -49.80
CA PHE A 100 -3.80 -27.78 -51.18
C PHE A 100 -2.66 -28.35 -52.05
N ILE A 101 -1.40 -28.25 -51.62
CA ILE A 101 -0.25 -28.78 -52.37
C ILE A 101 -0.35 -30.30 -52.55
N GLU A 102 -0.73 -31.03 -51.50
CA GLU A 102 -0.93 -32.49 -51.58
C GLU A 102 -2.03 -32.88 -52.58
N SER A 103 -3.10 -32.09 -52.67
CA SER A 103 -4.17 -32.31 -53.65
C SER A 103 -3.75 -32.07 -55.10
N PHE A 104 -2.74 -31.23 -55.36
CA PHE A 104 -2.22 -30.98 -56.71
C PHE A 104 -1.07 -31.91 -57.10
N GLY A 105 -0.30 -32.41 -56.14
CA GLY A 105 0.79 -33.37 -56.40
C GLY A 105 0.34 -34.82 -56.57
N ALA A 106 -0.94 -35.13 -56.29
CA ALA A 106 -1.54 -36.46 -56.47
C ALA A 106 -2.26 -36.64 -57.82
N MET A 107 -2.17 -35.66 -58.73
CA MET A 107 -2.66 -35.69 -60.11
C MET A 107 -1.49 -35.79 -61.07
#